data_AF-A0A1V4IDA0-F1
#
_entry.id   AF-A0A1V4IDA0-F1
#
_cell.length_a   1.000
_cell.length_b   1.000
_cell.length_c   1.000
_cell.angle_alpha   90.00
_cell.angle_beta   90.00
_cell.angle_gamma   90.00
#
_symmetry.space_group_name_H-M   'P 1'
#
loop_
_entity.id
_entity.type
_entity.pdbx_description
1 polymer ?
#
loop_
_entity_poly.entity_id
_entity_poly.type
_entity_poly.pdbx_seq_one_letter_code
_entity_poly.pdbx_strand_id
1 'polypeptide(L)'
;MKNISNSNDNFDYLDDKNVKLTDLVGEEFLQLFQDAFSKAIGVAAITTDKNGTPITEGSNFTDFCMQLNRGSSEGLRRCMESDAAGGKESSETGRPAVYYCGSGLMDFAAPIMINGKQIASIIGGQTLPSAPEKEKFKQFAKEIGVDEEKYLNALDKVKIVPEDKVRAAADLLFIVANEISKIGYQRLVLTRISSAIHADIMNIMAAIQELTASASSVTENQSALTDEIKSVTTIAHRINNVTEAIESIADRIRMLGLNASIEAARVGEAGAGFGVVAKEIHKLSGESKGTVGEIKQFTSQIQGSLTETNKASSSTLSTIEQQEAGLKTILESIERIANMTELLNNLASDK
;
A
#
# COMPACT_ATOMS: atom_id res chain seq x y z
N MET A 1 21.93 9.96 2.70
CA MET A 1 21.26 8.83 2.01
C MET A 1 20.69 7.90 3.07
N LYS A 2 19.41 8.09 3.44
CA LYS A 2 18.68 7.11 4.24
C LYS A 2 18.36 5.93 3.33
N ASN A 3 18.69 4.73 3.78
CA ASN A 3 18.32 3.47 3.12
C ASN A 3 16.81 3.46 2.88
N ILE A 4 16.41 3.61 1.62
CA ILE A 4 15.11 3.15 1.15
C ILE A 4 15.24 1.63 1.13
N SER A 5 14.84 1.01 2.24
CA SER A 5 14.78 -0.43 2.38
C SER A 5 13.87 -1.00 1.29
N ASN A 6 14.41 -1.98 0.55
CA ASN A 6 13.71 -2.87 -0.37
C ASN A 6 12.21 -3.03 -0.05
N SER A 7 11.37 -2.40 -0.87
CA SER A 7 9.99 -2.81 -1.09
C SER A 7 10.01 -4.11 -1.90
N ASN A 8 10.30 -5.22 -1.22
CA ASN A 8 9.69 -6.48 -1.65
C ASN A 8 8.20 -6.29 -1.38
N ASP A 9 7.46 -5.92 -2.43
CA ASP A 9 6.01 -5.76 -2.45
C ASP A 9 5.35 -7.05 -1.96
N ASN A 10 5.22 -7.17 -0.65
CA ASN A 10 4.32 -8.13 -0.03
C ASN A 10 2.94 -7.51 -0.20
N PHE A 11 2.19 -8.01 -1.19
CA PHE A 11 0.75 -7.85 -1.28
C PHE A 11 0.09 -8.57 -0.08
N ASP A 12 0.41 -8.14 1.15
CA ASP A 12 -0.03 -8.75 2.42
C ASP A 12 -1.57 -8.75 2.51
N TYR A 13 -2.20 -7.82 1.80
CA TYR A 13 -3.65 -7.75 1.65
C TYR A 13 -4.25 -8.93 0.85
N LEU A 14 -3.46 -9.67 0.07
CA LEU A 14 -3.85 -10.91 -0.63
C LEU A 14 -3.47 -12.19 0.15
N ASP A 15 -3.01 -12.10 1.41
CA ASP A 15 -2.73 -13.31 2.19
C ASP A 15 -4.03 -14.01 2.63
N ASP A 16 -4.20 -15.23 2.09
CA ASP A 16 -5.36 -16.09 2.32
C ASP A 16 -5.11 -17.16 3.38
N LYS A 17 -3.89 -17.26 3.92
CA LYS A 17 -3.50 -18.37 4.82
C LYS A 17 -4.39 -18.50 6.04
N ASN A 18 -4.96 -17.40 6.52
CA ASN A 18 -5.74 -17.32 7.75
C ASN A 18 -7.20 -16.90 7.55
N VAL A 19 -7.69 -16.84 6.31
CA VAL A 19 -9.08 -16.46 6.04
C VAL A 19 -10.02 -17.56 6.52
N LYS A 20 -10.93 -17.21 7.42
CA LYS A 20 -12.02 -18.07 7.89
C LYS A 20 -13.30 -17.73 7.15
N LEU A 21 -14.23 -18.69 7.08
CA LEU A 21 -15.55 -18.43 6.49
C LEU A 21 -16.27 -17.27 7.19
N THR A 22 -16.13 -17.16 8.51
CA THR A 22 -16.77 -16.11 9.31
C THR A 22 -16.18 -14.72 9.08
N ASP A 23 -14.99 -14.61 8.47
CA ASP A 23 -14.44 -13.33 7.99
C ASP A 23 -15.11 -12.87 6.69
N LEU A 24 -15.74 -13.81 5.96
CA LEU A 24 -16.33 -13.58 4.63
C LEU A 24 -17.85 -13.45 4.69
N VAL A 25 -18.48 -14.27 5.53
CA VAL A 25 -19.93 -14.39 5.65
C VAL A 25 -20.30 -14.48 7.13
N GLY A 26 -21.22 -13.63 7.58
CA GLY A 26 -21.66 -13.62 8.98
C GLY A 26 -22.40 -14.90 9.37
N GLU A 27 -22.18 -15.38 10.59
CA GLU A 27 -22.79 -16.61 11.13
C GLU A 27 -24.33 -16.56 11.12
N GLU A 28 -24.92 -15.40 11.43
CA GLU A 28 -26.37 -15.20 11.40
C GLU A 28 -26.97 -15.44 10.01
N PHE A 29 -26.31 -14.92 8.96
CA PHE A 29 -26.73 -15.14 7.59
C PHE A 29 -26.56 -16.61 7.19
N LEU A 30 -25.43 -17.24 7.57
CA LEU A 30 -25.19 -18.67 7.28
C LEU A 30 -26.28 -19.54 7.90
N GLN A 31 -26.64 -19.30 9.17
CA GLN A 31 -27.72 -20.01 9.86
C GLN A 31 -29.06 -19.82 9.14
N LEU A 32 -29.42 -18.57 8.81
CA LEU A 32 -30.68 -18.25 8.13
C LEU A 32 -30.77 -18.92 6.76
N PHE A 33 -29.70 -18.84 5.96
CA PHE A 33 -29.62 -19.45 4.64
C PHE A 33 -29.75 -20.98 4.74
N GLN A 34 -29.01 -21.58 5.67
CA GLN A 34 -29.04 -23.02 5.92
C GLN A 34 -30.43 -23.49 6.36
N ASP A 35 -31.09 -22.79 7.29
CA ASP A 35 -32.44 -23.11 7.76
C ASP A 35 -33.45 -23.04 6.62
N ALA A 36 -33.39 -21.99 5.81
CA ALA A 36 -34.27 -21.81 4.65
C ALA A 36 -34.07 -22.93 3.61
N PHE A 37 -32.81 -23.23 3.28
CA PHE A 37 -32.44 -24.31 2.36
C PHE A 37 -32.92 -25.67 2.88
N SER A 38 -32.58 -25.98 4.14
CA SER A 38 -32.93 -27.23 4.81
C SER A 38 -34.45 -27.45 4.86
N LYS A 39 -35.22 -26.39 5.15
CA LYS A 39 -36.69 -26.42 5.15
C LYS A 39 -37.26 -26.63 3.74
N ALA A 40 -36.70 -25.98 2.72
CA ALA A 40 -37.21 -26.04 1.35
C ALA A 40 -36.96 -27.39 0.68
N ILE A 41 -35.76 -27.94 0.85
CA ILE A 41 -35.38 -29.23 0.25
C ILE A 41 -35.85 -30.40 1.11
N GLY A 42 -35.95 -30.21 2.42
CA GLY A 42 -36.32 -31.26 3.37
C GLY A 42 -35.14 -32.14 3.80
N VAL A 43 -33.91 -31.65 3.68
CA VAL A 43 -32.69 -32.32 4.16
C VAL A 43 -32.23 -31.70 5.48
N ALA A 44 -31.50 -32.45 6.29
CA ALA A 44 -30.67 -31.89 7.34
C ALA A 44 -29.53 -31.06 6.74
N ALA A 45 -29.04 -30.04 7.45
CA ALA A 45 -27.85 -29.29 7.05
C ALA A 45 -27.09 -28.71 8.26
N ILE A 46 -25.77 -28.60 8.16
CA ILE A 46 -24.88 -27.94 9.10
C ILE A 46 -23.62 -27.44 8.40
N THR A 47 -23.18 -26.24 8.72
CA THR A 47 -21.93 -25.64 8.23
C THR A 47 -20.83 -25.84 9.27
N THR A 48 -19.66 -26.28 8.82
CA THR A 48 -18.47 -26.52 9.65
C THR A 48 -17.26 -25.80 9.10
N ASP A 49 -16.28 -25.52 9.96
CA ASP A 49 -14.94 -25.10 9.54
C ASP A 49 -14.20 -26.24 8.82
N LYS A 50 -13.00 -25.95 8.32
CA LYS A 50 -12.12 -26.93 7.66
C LYS A 50 -11.72 -28.14 8.53
N ASN A 51 -11.90 -28.06 9.85
CA ASN A 51 -11.58 -29.13 10.79
C ASN A 51 -12.83 -29.94 11.21
N GLY A 52 -14.02 -29.58 10.68
CA GLY A 52 -15.29 -30.20 11.06
C GLY A 52 -15.93 -29.61 12.32
N THR A 53 -15.41 -28.49 12.83
CA THR A 53 -16.03 -27.77 13.97
C THR A 53 -17.26 -27.03 13.48
N PRO A 54 -18.44 -27.19 14.10
CA PRO A 54 -19.64 -26.45 13.73
C PRO A 54 -19.43 -24.93 13.76
N ILE A 55 -19.86 -24.25 12.69
CA ILE A 55 -20.01 -22.79 12.61
C ILE A 55 -21.48 -22.41 12.87
N THR A 56 -22.40 -23.26 12.46
CA THR A 56 -23.86 -23.10 12.63
C THR A 56 -24.43 -24.19 13.50
N GLU A 57 -25.62 -23.95 14.05
CA GLU A 57 -26.46 -25.01 14.63
C GLU A 57 -27.06 -25.89 13.53
N GLY A 58 -27.37 -27.15 13.86
CA GLY A 58 -27.94 -28.11 12.91
C GLY A 58 -29.39 -27.80 12.54
N SER A 59 -29.69 -27.78 11.24
CA SER A 59 -31.04 -27.52 10.71
C SER A 59 -31.74 -28.83 10.31
N ASN A 60 -33.02 -28.99 10.69
CA ASN A 60 -33.89 -30.14 10.32
C ASN A 60 -33.26 -31.52 10.60
N PHE A 61 -32.49 -31.63 11.67
CA PHE A 61 -31.91 -32.90 12.11
C PHE A 61 -33.00 -33.86 12.59
N THR A 62 -32.81 -35.15 12.32
CA THR A 62 -33.76 -36.21 12.66
C THR A 62 -33.39 -36.87 13.98
N ASP A 63 -34.40 -37.27 14.76
CA ASP A 63 -34.18 -38.08 15.97
C ASP A 63 -33.49 -39.42 15.65
N PHE A 64 -33.77 -39.98 14.46
CA PHE A 64 -33.10 -41.18 13.96
C PHE A 64 -31.58 -41.00 13.95
N CYS A 65 -31.07 -39.87 13.42
CA CYS A 65 -29.64 -39.62 13.41
C CYS A 65 -29.12 -39.17 14.77
N MET A 66 -29.78 -38.22 15.41
CA MET A 66 -29.23 -37.54 16.58
C MET A 66 -29.36 -38.34 17.87
N GLN A 67 -30.52 -38.96 18.10
CA GLN A 67 -30.79 -39.67 19.37
C GLN A 67 -30.38 -41.14 19.30
N LEU A 68 -30.48 -41.77 18.12
CA LEU A 68 -30.29 -43.22 17.99
C LEU A 68 -28.92 -43.58 17.41
N ASN A 69 -28.58 -43.07 16.21
CA ASN A 69 -27.29 -43.38 15.60
C ASN A 69 -26.14 -42.69 16.35
N ARG A 70 -26.12 -41.35 16.40
CA ARG A 70 -25.10 -40.57 17.11
C ARG A 70 -25.20 -40.68 18.64
N GLY A 71 -26.32 -41.16 19.17
CA GLY A 71 -26.52 -41.40 20.60
C GLY A 71 -25.87 -42.70 21.12
N SER A 72 -25.47 -43.62 20.24
CA SER A 72 -24.73 -44.84 20.59
C SER A 72 -23.24 -44.69 20.30
N SER A 73 -22.36 -45.32 21.09
CA SER A 73 -20.91 -45.19 20.89
C SER A 73 -20.45 -45.71 19.53
N GLU A 74 -20.96 -46.87 19.10
CA GLU A 74 -20.62 -47.48 17.81
C GLU A 74 -21.28 -46.74 16.64
N GLY A 75 -22.53 -46.30 16.79
CA GLY A 75 -23.21 -45.50 15.77
C GLY A 75 -22.55 -44.13 15.57
N LEU A 76 -22.12 -43.45 16.65
CA LEU A 76 -21.37 -42.20 16.57
C LEU A 76 -20.06 -42.39 15.80
N ARG A 77 -19.30 -43.46 16.09
CA ARG A 77 -18.06 -43.79 15.36
C ARG A 77 -18.33 -43.92 13.86
N ARG A 78 -19.35 -44.70 13.46
CA ARG A 78 -19.75 -44.88 12.05
C ARG A 78 -20.20 -43.57 11.38
N CYS A 79 -20.92 -42.72 12.12
CA CYS A 79 -21.32 -41.40 11.62
C CYS A 79 -20.10 -40.52 11.35
N MET A 80 -19.16 -40.45 12.30
CA MET A 80 -17.93 -39.66 12.14
C MET A 80 -17.05 -40.17 11.00
N GLU A 81 -16.98 -41.49 10.79
CA GLU A 81 -16.26 -42.08 9.64
C GLU A 81 -16.90 -41.70 8.31
N SER A 82 -18.24 -41.70 8.25
CA SER A 82 -18.98 -41.30 7.05
C SER A 82 -18.78 -39.81 6.73
N ASP A 83 -18.92 -38.94 7.74
CA ASP A 83 -18.69 -37.51 7.61
C ASP A 83 -17.25 -37.20 7.17
N ALA A 84 -16.26 -37.90 7.76
CA ALA A 84 -14.86 -37.72 7.42
C ALA A 84 -14.54 -38.20 5.99
N ALA A 85 -15.10 -39.33 5.56
CA ALA A 85 -14.91 -39.82 4.19
C ALA A 85 -15.55 -38.87 3.16
N GLY A 86 -16.79 -38.45 3.38
CA GLY A 86 -17.48 -37.51 2.51
C GLY A 86 -16.81 -36.14 2.46
N GLY A 87 -16.41 -35.61 3.62
CA GLY A 87 -15.66 -34.35 3.71
C GLY A 87 -14.31 -34.42 3.01
N LYS A 88 -13.59 -35.54 3.11
CA LYS A 88 -12.32 -35.75 2.42
C LYS A 88 -12.49 -35.80 0.90
N GLU A 89 -13.42 -36.60 0.39
CA GLU A 89 -13.71 -36.68 -1.05
C GLU A 89 -14.09 -35.31 -1.62
N SER A 90 -14.94 -34.59 -0.89
CA SER A 90 -15.37 -33.23 -1.21
C SER A 90 -14.20 -32.25 -1.29
N SER A 91 -13.28 -32.31 -0.32
CA SER A 91 -12.06 -31.51 -0.27
C SER A 91 -11.11 -31.78 -1.43
N GLU A 92 -10.85 -33.07 -1.71
CA GLU A 92 -9.90 -33.50 -2.75
C GLU A 92 -10.39 -33.20 -4.16
N THR A 93 -11.70 -33.34 -4.39
CA THR A 93 -12.31 -33.08 -5.70
C THR A 93 -12.67 -31.61 -5.91
N GLY A 94 -12.83 -30.84 -4.83
CA GLY A 94 -13.37 -29.47 -4.88
C GLY A 94 -14.82 -29.42 -5.35
N ARG A 95 -15.58 -30.52 -5.20
CA ARG A 95 -16.96 -30.69 -5.65
C ARG A 95 -17.80 -31.37 -4.54
N PRO A 96 -19.14 -31.30 -4.60
CA PRO A 96 -19.97 -32.04 -3.67
C PRO A 96 -19.74 -33.54 -3.75
N ALA A 97 -19.57 -34.18 -2.59
CA ALA A 97 -19.60 -35.63 -2.45
C ALA A 97 -20.97 -36.04 -1.92
N VAL A 98 -21.68 -36.92 -2.63
CA VAL A 98 -22.99 -37.48 -2.21
C VAL A 98 -22.83 -38.97 -2.00
N TYR A 99 -23.15 -39.44 -0.80
CA TYR A 99 -22.81 -40.79 -0.34
C TYR A 99 -23.90 -41.37 0.57
N TYR A 100 -23.85 -42.68 0.75
CA TYR A 100 -24.62 -43.34 1.81
C TYR A 100 -23.79 -43.39 3.08
N CYS A 101 -24.35 -42.95 4.20
CA CYS A 101 -23.68 -43.06 5.49
C CYS A 101 -23.75 -44.49 6.04
N GLY A 102 -23.00 -44.76 7.10
CA GLY A 102 -22.96 -46.07 7.76
C GLY A 102 -24.29 -46.56 8.35
N SER A 103 -25.30 -45.69 8.41
CA SER A 103 -26.68 -46.03 8.83
C SER A 103 -27.64 -46.25 7.65
N GLY A 104 -27.15 -46.16 6.41
CA GLY A 104 -27.94 -46.37 5.19
C GLY A 104 -28.77 -45.17 4.72
N LEU A 105 -28.60 -43.99 5.35
CA LEU A 105 -29.17 -42.75 4.84
C LEU A 105 -28.26 -42.11 3.80
N MET A 106 -28.82 -41.22 2.98
CA MET A 106 -28.08 -40.42 2.02
C MET A 106 -27.68 -39.09 2.64
N ASP A 107 -26.38 -38.83 2.60
CA ASP A 107 -25.72 -37.62 3.07
C ASP A 107 -24.86 -37.01 1.96
N PHE A 108 -24.46 -35.77 2.15
CA PHE A 108 -23.55 -35.08 1.26
C PHE A 108 -22.66 -34.08 1.99
N ALA A 109 -21.50 -33.80 1.40
CA ALA A 109 -20.59 -32.76 1.84
C ALA A 109 -20.28 -31.82 0.66
N ALA A 110 -20.68 -30.56 0.79
CA ALA A 110 -20.41 -29.50 -0.18
C ALA A 110 -19.27 -28.60 0.33
N PRO A 111 -18.12 -28.52 -0.38
CA PRO A 111 -16.97 -27.77 0.11
C PRO A 111 -17.15 -26.28 -0.19
N ILE A 112 -16.71 -25.41 0.72
CA ILE A 112 -16.60 -23.97 0.48
C ILE A 112 -15.13 -23.64 0.22
N MET A 113 -14.87 -23.17 -0.99
CA MET A 113 -13.53 -23.01 -1.55
C MET A 113 -13.21 -21.54 -1.81
N ILE A 114 -12.00 -21.11 -1.45
CA ILE A 114 -11.41 -19.82 -1.84
C ILE A 114 -10.03 -20.10 -2.42
N ASN A 115 -9.78 -19.60 -3.64
CA ASN A 115 -8.50 -19.74 -4.34
C ASN A 115 -7.94 -21.18 -4.35
N GLY A 116 -8.84 -22.15 -4.56
CA GLY A 116 -8.51 -23.58 -4.63
C GLY A 116 -8.28 -24.27 -3.28
N LYS A 117 -8.50 -23.58 -2.15
CA LYS A 117 -8.42 -24.16 -0.80
C LYS A 117 -9.78 -24.21 -0.13
N GLN A 118 -10.06 -25.33 0.53
CA GLN A 118 -11.25 -25.44 1.37
C GLN A 118 -11.07 -24.65 2.66
N ILE A 119 -12.03 -23.77 2.94
CA ILE A 119 -12.08 -22.99 4.19
C ILE A 119 -13.16 -23.48 5.14
N ALA A 120 -14.19 -24.16 4.61
CA ALA A 120 -15.34 -24.68 5.33
C ALA A 120 -16.04 -25.79 4.51
N SER A 121 -17.02 -26.44 5.12
CA SER A 121 -17.89 -27.42 4.47
C SER A 121 -19.32 -27.23 4.92
N ILE A 122 -20.29 -27.49 4.04
CA ILE A 122 -21.68 -27.67 4.42
C ILE A 122 -22.00 -29.15 4.28
N ILE A 123 -22.38 -29.78 5.39
CA ILE A 123 -22.80 -31.17 5.44
C ILE A 123 -24.31 -31.19 5.48
N GLY A 124 -24.94 -32.03 4.66
CA GLY A 124 -26.38 -32.20 4.69
C GLY A 124 -26.80 -33.61 4.36
N GLY A 125 -28.11 -33.89 4.46
CA GLY A 125 -28.63 -35.23 4.22
C GLY A 125 -29.70 -35.66 5.22
N GLN A 126 -29.46 -36.79 5.88
CA GLN A 126 -30.41 -37.50 6.74
C GLN A 126 -31.71 -37.82 6.02
N THR A 127 -31.59 -38.31 4.78
CA THR A 127 -32.74 -38.67 3.94
C THR A 127 -32.62 -40.07 3.36
N LEU A 128 -33.73 -40.59 2.84
CA LEU A 128 -33.76 -41.83 2.08
C LEU A 128 -34.13 -41.54 0.62
N PRO A 129 -33.48 -42.17 -0.36
CA PRO A 129 -33.85 -42.00 -1.77
C PRO A 129 -35.19 -42.67 -2.12
N SER A 130 -35.59 -43.67 -1.35
CA SER A 130 -36.82 -44.44 -1.53
C SER A 130 -37.23 -45.12 -0.21
N ALA A 131 -38.35 -45.85 -0.19
CA ALA A 131 -38.81 -46.55 1.00
C ALA A 131 -37.75 -47.56 1.50
N PRO A 132 -37.43 -47.58 2.81
CA PRO A 132 -36.34 -48.40 3.34
C PRO A 132 -36.74 -49.88 3.47
N GLU A 133 -35.80 -50.78 3.23
CA GLU A 133 -35.95 -52.19 3.56
C GLU A 133 -35.80 -52.39 5.08
N LYS A 134 -36.92 -52.46 5.81
CA LYS A 134 -36.94 -52.45 7.30
C LYS A 134 -36.03 -53.51 7.95
N GLU A 135 -35.89 -54.69 7.36
CA GLU A 135 -35.01 -55.75 7.90
C GLU A 135 -33.53 -55.35 7.90
N LYS A 136 -33.05 -54.59 6.91
CA LYS A 136 -31.66 -54.07 6.89
C LYS A 136 -31.42 -53.09 8.04
N PHE A 137 -32.37 -52.18 8.28
CA PHE A 137 -32.27 -51.20 9.36
C PHE A 137 -32.43 -51.82 10.75
N LYS A 138 -33.21 -52.89 10.87
CA LYS A 138 -33.30 -53.71 12.10
C LYS A 138 -31.96 -54.35 12.43
N GLN A 139 -31.21 -54.81 11.42
CA GLN A 139 -29.86 -55.33 11.60
C GLN A 139 -28.88 -54.22 12.03
N PHE A 140 -28.95 -53.03 11.43
CA PHE A 140 -28.13 -51.88 11.87
C PHE A 140 -28.38 -51.52 13.33
N ALA A 141 -29.65 -51.50 13.77
CA ALA A 141 -30.00 -51.23 15.18
C ALA A 141 -29.30 -52.22 16.14
N LYS A 142 -29.29 -53.52 15.81
CA LYS A 142 -28.60 -54.54 16.60
C LYS A 142 -27.09 -54.32 16.67
N GLU A 143 -26.48 -53.97 15.54
CA GLU A 143 -25.03 -53.75 15.46
C GLU A 143 -24.55 -52.58 16.30
N ILE A 144 -25.35 -51.51 16.39
CA ILE A 144 -25.03 -50.33 17.19
C ILE A 144 -25.59 -50.39 18.62
N GLY A 145 -26.30 -51.48 18.98
CA GLY A 145 -26.85 -51.71 20.31
C GLY A 145 -28.05 -50.81 20.68
N VAL A 146 -28.87 -50.44 19.69
CA VAL A 146 -30.07 -49.60 19.88
C VAL A 146 -31.34 -50.45 19.79
N ASP A 147 -32.36 -50.10 20.57
CA ASP A 147 -33.68 -50.74 20.55
C ASP A 147 -34.32 -50.73 19.15
N GLU A 148 -34.64 -51.92 18.64
CA GLU A 148 -35.10 -52.12 17.26
C GLU A 148 -36.43 -51.42 16.97
N GLU A 149 -37.39 -51.46 17.91
CA GLU A 149 -38.71 -50.88 17.71
C GLU A 149 -38.63 -49.35 17.68
N LYS A 150 -37.88 -48.75 18.62
CA LYS A 150 -37.59 -47.30 18.62
C LYS A 150 -36.85 -46.89 17.35
N TYR A 151 -35.91 -47.70 16.87
CA TYR A 151 -35.16 -47.43 15.65
C TYR A 151 -36.04 -47.40 14.41
N LEU A 152 -36.91 -48.40 14.23
CA LEU A 152 -37.84 -48.44 13.10
C LEU A 152 -38.90 -47.34 13.17
N ASN A 153 -39.40 -46.99 14.36
CA ASN A 153 -40.33 -45.89 14.54
C ASN A 153 -39.72 -44.52 14.21
N ALA A 154 -38.43 -44.33 14.49
CA ALA A 154 -37.71 -43.12 14.09
C ALA A 154 -37.38 -43.13 12.59
N LEU A 155 -37.07 -44.30 12.01
CA LEU A 155 -36.83 -44.48 10.57
C LEU A 155 -38.06 -44.11 9.74
N ASP A 156 -39.27 -44.47 10.19
CA ASP A 156 -40.53 -44.14 9.50
C ASP A 156 -40.79 -42.62 9.42
N LYS A 157 -40.09 -41.81 10.23
CA LYS A 157 -40.15 -40.34 10.19
C LYS A 157 -39.07 -39.71 9.31
N VAL A 158 -38.10 -40.48 8.82
CA VAL A 158 -37.04 -39.99 7.92
C VAL A 158 -37.66 -39.59 6.59
N LYS A 159 -37.31 -38.40 6.09
CA LYS A 159 -37.86 -37.88 4.84
C LYS A 159 -37.32 -38.66 3.65
N ILE A 160 -38.22 -39.02 2.73
CA ILE A 160 -37.86 -39.61 1.44
C ILE A 160 -37.61 -38.49 0.44
N VAL A 161 -36.36 -38.33 0.02
CA VAL A 161 -35.92 -37.37 -0.99
C VAL A 161 -35.17 -38.16 -2.07
N PRO A 162 -35.70 -38.23 -3.30
CA PRO A 162 -35.04 -38.92 -4.42
C PRO A 162 -33.57 -38.51 -4.60
N GLU A 163 -32.73 -39.47 -4.97
CA GLU A 163 -31.27 -39.26 -5.08
C GLU A 163 -30.89 -38.12 -6.03
N ASP A 164 -31.56 -38.02 -7.17
CA ASP A 164 -31.37 -36.94 -8.13
C ASP A 164 -31.63 -35.56 -7.51
N LYS A 165 -32.62 -35.46 -6.61
CA LYS A 165 -32.89 -34.24 -5.85
C LYS A 165 -31.85 -33.97 -4.76
N VAL A 166 -31.33 -35.00 -4.09
CA VAL A 166 -30.24 -34.81 -3.10
C VAL A 166 -28.97 -34.30 -3.80
N ARG A 167 -28.63 -34.88 -4.95
CA ARG A 167 -27.50 -34.43 -5.78
C ARG A 167 -27.69 -32.99 -6.26
N ALA A 168 -28.87 -32.66 -6.80
CA ALA A 168 -29.19 -31.30 -7.23
C ALA A 168 -29.15 -30.29 -6.07
N ALA A 169 -29.58 -30.70 -4.87
CA ALA A 169 -29.52 -29.87 -3.68
C ALA A 169 -28.09 -29.61 -3.22
N ALA A 170 -27.23 -30.64 -3.23
CA ALA A 170 -25.81 -30.52 -2.92
C ALA A 170 -25.09 -29.58 -3.90
N ASP A 171 -25.39 -29.70 -5.21
CA ASP A 171 -24.85 -28.82 -6.25
C ASP A 171 -25.31 -27.37 -6.08
N LEU A 172 -26.60 -27.15 -5.80
CA LEU A 172 -27.13 -25.80 -5.56
C LEU A 172 -26.46 -25.15 -4.35
N LEU A 173 -26.34 -25.89 -3.25
CA LEU A 173 -25.72 -25.41 -2.02
C LEU A 173 -24.26 -25.06 -2.24
N PHE A 174 -23.53 -25.90 -2.98
CA PHE A 174 -22.15 -25.64 -3.38
C PHE A 174 -22.02 -24.36 -4.21
N ILE A 175 -22.81 -24.20 -5.26
CA ILE A 175 -22.75 -23.02 -6.13
C ILE A 175 -23.00 -21.75 -5.30
N VAL A 176 -24.09 -21.72 -4.54
CA VAL A 176 -24.49 -20.53 -3.78
C VAL A 176 -23.48 -20.21 -2.68
N ALA A 177 -23.05 -21.20 -1.90
CA ALA A 177 -22.10 -20.98 -0.80
C ALA A 177 -20.74 -20.49 -1.30
N ASN A 178 -20.25 -21.02 -2.43
CA ASN A 178 -19.00 -20.58 -3.03
C ASN A 178 -19.10 -19.18 -3.64
N GLU A 179 -20.20 -18.83 -4.32
CA GLU A 179 -20.39 -17.46 -4.85
C GLU A 179 -20.50 -16.43 -3.73
N ILE A 180 -21.25 -16.73 -2.65
CA ILE A 180 -21.35 -15.82 -1.50
C ILE A 180 -19.99 -15.66 -0.81
N SER A 181 -19.25 -16.76 -0.62
CA SER A 181 -17.93 -16.71 -0.01
C SER A 181 -16.92 -15.97 -0.88
N LYS A 182 -17.00 -16.08 -2.21
CA LYS A 182 -16.20 -15.32 -3.15
C LYS A 182 -16.48 -13.83 -3.09
N ILE A 183 -17.76 -13.43 -2.99
CA ILE A 183 -18.14 -12.02 -2.79
C ILE A 183 -17.59 -11.50 -1.45
N GLY A 184 -17.75 -12.27 -0.36
CA GLY A 184 -17.18 -11.93 0.94
C GLY A 184 -15.65 -11.78 0.91
N TYR A 185 -14.97 -12.65 0.17
CA TYR A 185 -13.53 -12.57 -0.03
C TYR A 185 -13.10 -11.33 -0.83
N GLN A 186 -13.79 -11.04 -1.93
CA GLN A 186 -13.55 -9.82 -2.70
C GLN A 186 -13.74 -8.56 -1.84
N ARG A 187 -14.78 -8.55 -0.99
CA ARG A 187 -15.02 -7.48 -0.02
C ARG A 187 -13.88 -7.36 1.00
N LEU A 188 -13.43 -8.47 1.59
CA LEU A 188 -12.30 -8.49 2.53
C LEU A 188 -11.03 -7.90 1.90
N VAL A 189 -10.69 -8.36 0.70
CA VAL A 189 -9.53 -7.85 -0.06
C VAL A 189 -9.69 -6.37 -0.37
N LEU A 190 -10.89 -5.93 -0.76
CA LEU A 190 -11.17 -4.53 -1.05
C LEU A 190 -10.97 -3.64 0.19
N THR A 191 -11.44 -4.06 1.36
CA THR A 191 -11.21 -3.34 2.63
C THR A 191 -9.72 -3.25 2.97
N ARG A 192 -8.97 -4.34 2.77
CA ARG A 192 -7.51 -4.36 3.02
C ARG A 192 -6.76 -3.42 2.07
N ILE A 193 -7.10 -3.43 0.77
CA ILE A 193 -6.54 -2.52 -0.24
C ILE A 193 -6.87 -1.07 0.12
N SER A 194 -8.12 -0.79 0.48
CA SER A 194 -8.57 0.55 0.89
C SER A 194 -7.77 1.08 2.09
N SER A 195 -7.52 0.24 3.09
CA SER A 195 -6.70 0.60 4.25
C SER A 195 -5.24 0.88 3.87
N ALA A 196 -4.67 0.10 2.95
CA ALA A 196 -3.30 0.30 2.47
C ALA A 196 -3.17 1.63 1.71
N ILE A 197 -4.10 1.92 0.79
CA ILE A 197 -4.16 3.19 0.06
C ILE A 197 -4.28 4.38 1.02
N HIS A 198 -5.10 4.27 2.06
CA HIS A 198 -5.23 5.33 3.05
C HIS A 198 -3.91 5.63 3.79
N ALA A 199 -3.16 4.59 4.15
CA ALA A 199 -1.84 4.75 4.77
C ALA A 199 -0.84 5.41 3.81
N ASP A 200 -0.85 5.01 2.54
CA ASP A 200 0.03 5.61 1.51
C ASP A 200 -0.32 7.08 1.25
N ILE A 201 -1.61 7.44 1.21
CA ILE A 201 -2.05 8.84 1.13
C ILE A 201 -1.45 9.67 2.27
N MET A 202 -1.50 9.18 3.51
CA MET A 202 -0.94 9.90 4.67
C MET A 202 0.57 10.11 4.53
N ASN A 203 1.29 9.10 4.04
CA ASN A 203 2.73 9.21 3.78
C ASN A 203 3.04 10.24 2.69
N ILE A 204 2.26 10.26 1.60
CA ILE A 204 2.44 11.24 0.51
C ILE A 204 2.10 12.66 1.00
N MET A 205 1.04 12.82 1.81
CA MET A 205 0.69 14.13 2.39
C MET A 205 1.81 14.69 3.27
N ALA A 206 2.44 13.84 4.09
CA ALA A 206 3.59 14.25 4.91
C ALA A 206 4.78 14.68 4.03
N ALA A 207 5.07 13.95 2.96
CA ALA A 207 6.13 14.30 2.00
C ALA A 207 5.85 15.64 1.28
N ILE A 208 4.60 15.92 0.92
CA ILE A 208 4.21 17.21 0.31
C ILE A 208 4.40 18.37 1.29
N GLN A 209 4.05 18.18 2.56
CA GLN A 209 4.27 19.20 3.59
C GLN A 209 5.76 19.51 3.75
N GLU A 210 6.61 18.48 3.79
CA GLU A 210 8.07 18.65 3.84
C GLU A 210 8.61 19.38 2.60
N LEU A 211 8.16 19.00 1.40
CA LEU A 211 8.55 19.66 0.15
C LEU A 211 8.09 21.13 0.11
N THR A 212 6.91 21.44 0.62
CA THR A 212 6.38 22.81 0.68
C THR A 212 7.22 23.67 1.64
N ALA A 213 7.57 23.14 2.82
CA ALA A 213 8.44 23.81 3.77
C ALA A 213 9.85 24.03 3.19
N SER A 214 10.39 23.02 2.49
CA SER A 214 11.68 23.12 1.80
C SER A 214 11.66 24.19 0.70
N ALA A 215 10.60 24.24 -0.12
CA ALA A 215 10.44 25.25 -1.17
C ALA A 215 10.43 26.67 -0.58
N SER A 216 9.68 26.91 0.50
CA SER A 216 9.67 28.20 1.21
C SER A 216 11.07 28.60 1.69
N SER A 217 11.82 27.68 2.30
CA SER A 217 13.17 27.95 2.77
C SER A 217 14.14 28.24 1.62
N VAL A 218 14.01 27.57 0.47
CA VAL A 218 14.81 27.87 -0.73
C VAL A 218 14.49 29.26 -1.26
N THR A 219 13.22 29.66 -1.29
CA THR A 219 12.81 31.01 -1.71
C THR A 219 13.39 32.09 -0.81
N GLU A 220 13.35 31.91 0.51
CA GLU A 220 13.98 32.83 1.48
C GLU A 220 15.49 32.93 1.27
N ASN A 221 16.17 31.79 1.12
CA ASN A 221 17.61 31.75 0.85
C ASN A 221 17.97 32.43 -0.47
N GLN A 222 17.14 32.30 -1.50
CA GLN A 222 17.38 32.97 -2.78
C GLN A 222 17.15 34.47 -2.72
N SER A 223 16.17 34.93 -1.94
CA SER A 223 16.01 36.37 -1.68
C SER A 223 17.25 36.94 -1.00
N ALA A 224 17.74 36.29 0.06
CA ALA A 224 18.95 36.71 0.76
C ALA A 224 20.20 36.69 -0.15
N LEU A 225 20.33 35.66 -1.01
CA LEU A 225 21.43 35.58 -1.98
C LEU A 225 21.38 36.74 -2.99
N THR A 226 20.19 37.09 -3.47
CA THR A 226 20.01 38.20 -4.42
C THR A 226 20.42 39.54 -3.80
N ASP A 227 20.07 39.76 -2.53
CA ASP A 227 20.47 40.97 -1.80
C ASP A 227 22.00 41.03 -1.60
N GLU A 228 22.64 39.90 -1.27
CA GLU A 228 24.09 39.82 -1.13
C GLU A 228 24.80 40.08 -2.47
N ILE A 229 24.31 39.50 -3.57
CA ILE A 229 24.83 39.77 -4.92
C ILE A 229 24.78 41.26 -5.24
N LYS A 230 23.68 41.94 -4.90
CA LYS A 230 23.52 43.39 -5.11
C LYS A 230 24.49 44.20 -4.25
N SER A 231 24.69 43.80 -3.00
CA SER A 231 25.66 44.41 -2.09
C SER A 231 27.09 44.30 -2.66
N VAL A 232 27.53 43.09 -3.02
CA VAL A 232 28.88 42.86 -3.56
C VAL A 232 29.07 43.56 -4.90
N THR A 233 28.05 43.58 -5.76
CA THR A 233 28.08 44.33 -7.03
C THR A 233 28.32 45.82 -6.79
N THR A 234 27.66 46.40 -5.78
CA THR A 234 27.86 47.81 -5.39
C THR A 234 29.27 48.06 -4.87
N ILE A 235 29.82 47.14 -4.06
CA ILE A 235 31.20 47.22 -3.57
C ILE A 235 32.20 47.15 -4.73
N ALA A 236 32.02 46.24 -5.68
CA ALA A 236 32.87 46.12 -6.87
C ALA A 236 32.88 47.43 -7.70
N HIS A 237 31.72 48.06 -7.90
CA HIS A 237 31.64 49.37 -8.55
C HIS A 237 32.40 50.47 -7.79
N ARG A 238 32.31 50.48 -6.46
CA ARG A 238 33.07 51.44 -5.64
C ARG A 238 34.57 51.24 -5.77
N ILE A 239 35.05 49.99 -5.83
CA ILE A 239 36.47 49.67 -6.05
C ILE A 239 36.91 50.17 -7.43
N ASN A 240 36.10 49.98 -8.48
CA ASN A 240 36.41 50.52 -9.81
C ASN A 240 36.54 52.06 -9.78
N ASN A 241 35.65 52.78 -9.10
CA ASN A 241 35.76 54.23 -8.98
C ASN A 241 37.03 54.67 -8.23
N VAL A 242 37.41 53.95 -7.17
CA VAL A 242 38.65 54.24 -6.41
C VAL A 242 39.89 53.95 -7.24
N THR A 243 39.91 52.84 -7.98
CA THR A 243 41.05 52.47 -8.83
C THR A 243 41.24 53.45 -9.99
N GLU A 244 40.17 53.99 -10.59
CA GLU A 244 40.26 55.08 -11.56
C GLU A 244 40.90 56.34 -10.98
N ALA A 245 40.56 56.70 -9.74
CA ALA A 245 41.18 57.83 -9.05
C ALA A 245 42.67 57.59 -8.79
N ILE A 246 43.05 56.38 -8.37
CA ILE A 246 44.46 56.00 -8.16
C ILE A 246 45.24 56.02 -9.48
N GLU A 247 44.65 55.54 -10.58
CA GLU A 247 45.28 55.58 -11.90
C GLU A 247 45.59 57.03 -12.32
N SER A 248 44.63 57.93 -12.14
CA SER A 248 44.79 59.36 -12.41
C SER A 248 45.89 60.01 -11.55
N ILE A 249 45.99 59.62 -10.27
CA ILE A 249 47.06 60.07 -9.37
C ILE A 249 48.42 59.53 -9.84
N ALA A 250 48.51 58.24 -10.18
CA ALA A 250 49.74 57.62 -10.67
C ALA A 250 50.23 58.31 -11.95
N ASP A 251 49.33 58.63 -12.89
CA ASP A 251 49.67 59.36 -14.11
C ASP A 251 50.19 60.79 -13.83
N ARG A 252 49.61 61.49 -12.84
CA ARG A 252 50.10 62.81 -12.40
C ARG A 252 51.48 62.72 -11.74
N ILE A 253 51.69 61.76 -10.85
CA ILE A 253 52.99 61.52 -10.21
C ILE A 253 54.05 61.19 -11.27
N ARG A 254 53.67 60.39 -12.27
CA ARG A 254 54.55 60.03 -13.38
C ARG A 254 55.03 61.26 -14.16
N MET A 255 54.13 62.20 -14.43
CA MET A 255 54.46 63.48 -15.07
C MET A 255 55.33 64.37 -14.17
N LEU A 256 55.03 64.44 -12.87
CA LEU A 256 55.85 65.20 -11.91
C LEU A 256 57.27 64.65 -11.82
N GLY A 257 57.42 63.33 -11.72
CA GLY A 257 58.72 62.64 -11.71
C GLY A 257 59.50 62.83 -13.00
N LEU A 258 58.82 62.86 -14.15
CA LEU A 258 59.43 63.16 -15.44
C LEU A 258 59.93 64.61 -15.50
N ASN A 259 59.10 65.59 -15.13
CA ASN A 259 59.47 67.01 -15.11
C ASN A 259 60.65 67.26 -14.15
N ALA A 260 60.63 66.63 -12.96
CA ALA A 260 61.72 66.71 -12.00
C ALA A 260 63.02 66.08 -12.52
N SER A 261 62.93 64.96 -13.27
CA SER A 261 64.10 64.33 -13.90
C SER A 261 64.72 65.21 -14.97
N ILE A 262 63.89 65.91 -15.76
CA ILE A 262 64.34 66.86 -16.78
C ILE A 262 65.05 68.05 -16.12
N GLU A 263 64.44 68.64 -15.08
CA GLU A 263 65.04 69.80 -14.41
C GLU A 263 66.34 69.41 -13.67
N ALA A 264 66.38 68.24 -13.03
CA ALA A 264 67.60 67.70 -12.41
C ALA A 264 68.75 67.52 -13.42
N ALA A 265 68.44 67.08 -14.65
CA ALA A 265 69.42 67.01 -15.73
C ALA A 265 69.88 68.39 -16.22
N ARG A 266 68.98 69.40 -16.17
CA ARG A 266 69.28 70.79 -16.58
C ARG A 266 70.30 71.47 -15.66
N VAL A 267 70.25 71.20 -14.35
CA VAL A 267 71.18 71.80 -13.37
C VAL A 267 72.54 71.11 -13.29
N GLY A 268 72.77 70.05 -14.09
CA GLY A 268 74.05 69.35 -14.16
C GLY A 268 74.42 68.61 -12.87
N GLU A 269 75.69 68.68 -12.44
CA GLU A 269 76.18 67.95 -11.26
C GLU A 269 75.41 68.29 -9.96
N ALA A 270 74.99 69.53 -9.78
CA ALA A 270 74.23 69.96 -8.60
C ALA A 270 72.85 69.29 -8.49
N GLY A 271 72.29 68.83 -9.62
CA GLY A 271 70.99 68.15 -9.69
C GLY A 271 71.07 66.61 -9.62
N ALA A 272 72.27 66.01 -9.60
CA ALA A 272 72.45 64.57 -9.75
C ALA A 272 71.69 63.75 -8.68
N GLY A 273 71.71 64.19 -7.42
CA GLY A 273 70.96 63.55 -6.33
C GLY A 273 69.44 63.61 -6.53
N PHE A 274 68.92 64.76 -6.98
CA PHE A 274 67.48 64.91 -7.29
C PHE A 274 67.06 64.07 -8.51
N GLY A 275 67.95 63.89 -9.47
CA GLY A 275 67.70 63.03 -10.64
C GLY A 275 67.50 61.56 -10.29
N VAL A 276 68.19 61.05 -9.26
CA VAL A 276 67.98 59.68 -8.76
C VAL A 276 66.59 59.55 -8.13
N VAL A 277 66.20 60.50 -7.27
CA VAL A 277 64.87 60.49 -6.63
C VAL A 277 63.75 60.60 -7.67
N ALA A 278 63.92 61.46 -8.68
CA ALA A 278 62.91 61.65 -9.72
C ALA A 278 62.71 60.39 -10.59
N LYS A 279 63.78 59.65 -10.90
CA LYS A 279 63.69 58.33 -11.57
C LYS A 279 62.96 57.30 -10.72
N GLU A 280 63.21 57.28 -9.42
CA GLU A 280 62.53 56.35 -8.49
C GLU A 280 61.03 56.66 -8.38
N ILE A 281 60.66 57.95 -8.29
CA ILE A 281 59.25 58.38 -8.32
C ILE A 281 58.57 57.95 -9.62
N HIS A 282 59.24 58.14 -10.76
CA HIS A 282 58.69 57.72 -12.05
C HIS A 282 58.47 56.20 -12.11
N LYS A 283 59.44 55.42 -11.63
CA LYS A 283 59.34 53.95 -11.55
C LYS A 283 58.17 53.51 -10.64
N LEU A 284 58.09 54.04 -9.42
CA LEU A 284 57.00 53.73 -8.46
C LEU A 284 55.61 54.10 -9.00
N SER A 285 55.50 55.19 -9.76
CA SER A 285 54.23 55.56 -10.40
C SER A 285 53.82 54.59 -11.50
N GLY A 286 54.78 54.04 -12.26
CA GLY A 286 54.54 53.00 -13.25
C GLY A 286 54.10 51.69 -12.61
N GLU A 287 54.78 51.28 -11.53
CA GLU A 287 54.40 50.10 -10.74
C GLU A 287 52.98 50.26 -10.16
N SER A 288 52.66 51.43 -9.60
CA SER A 288 51.30 51.73 -9.09
C SER A 288 50.22 51.60 -10.17
N LYS A 289 50.50 52.07 -11.39
CA LYS A 289 49.59 51.92 -12.52
C LYS A 289 49.40 50.44 -12.92
N GLY A 290 50.47 49.66 -12.89
CA GLY A 290 50.43 48.21 -13.11
C GLY A 290 49.52 47.51 -12.09
N THR A 291 49.71 47.78 -10.80
CA THR A 291 48.88 47.23 -9.72
C THR A 291 47.41 47.62 -9.85
N VAL A 292 47.11 48.86 -10.25
CA VAL A 292 45.73 49.29 -10.53
C VAL A 292 45.09 48.47 -11.67
N GLY A 293 45.86 48.17 -12.73
CA GLY A 293 45.42 47.31 -13.81
C GLY A 293 45.03 45.91 -13.33
N GLU A 294 45.84 45.30 -12.46
CA GLU A 294 45.53 44.00 -11.85
C GLU A 294 44.26 44.05 -10.99
N ILE A 295 44.07 45.10 -10.18
CA ILE A 295 42.85 45.26 -9.37
C ILE A 295 41.61 45.37 -10.27
N LYS A 296 41.67 46.14 -11.36
CA LYS A 296 40.58 46.24 -12.34
C LYS A 296 40.25 44.89 -12.99
N GLN A 297 41.26 44.07 -13.25
CA GLN A 297 41.06 42.72 -13.76
C GLN A 297 40.32 41.84 -12.74
N PHE A 298 40.74 41.86 -11.47
CA PHE A 298 40.08 41.08 -10.42
C PHE A 298 38.64 41.53 -10.16
N THR A 299 38.37 42.85 -10.16
CA THR A 299 36.99 43.35 -9.99
C THR A 299 36.10 42.99 -11.17
N SER A 300 36.62 43.00 -12.39
CA SER A 300 35.89 42.54 -13.58
C SER A 300 35.56 41.04 -13.50
N GLN A 301 36.50 40.21 -13.04
CA GLN A 301 36.24 38.79 -12.79
C GLN A 301 35.15 38.58 -11.72
N ILE A 302 35.19 39.34 -10.62
CA ILE A 302 34.16 39.29 -9.57
C ILE A 302 32.78 39.64 -10.15
N GLN A 303 32.67 40.70 -10.94
CA GLN A 303 31.41 41.09 -11.58
C GLN A 303 30.87 40.02 -12.54
N GLY A 304 31.75 39.37 -13.30
CA GLY A 304 31.40 38.22 -14.14
C GLY A 304 30.81 37.07 -13.32
N SER A 305 31.51 36.64 -12.28
CA SER A 305 31.06 35.57 -11.37
C SER A 305 29.73 35.92 -10.68
N LEU A 306 29.51 37.17 -10.29
CA LEU A 306 28.24 37.62 -9.71
C LEU A 306 27.09 37.54 -10.73
N THR A 307 27.35 37.86 -11.99
CA THR A 307 26.35 37.77 -13.06
C THR A 307 25.94 36.32 -13.30
N GLU A 308 26.90 35.40 -13.33
CA GLU A 308 26.61 33.96 -13.44
C GLU A 308 25.85 33.42 -12.22
N THR A 309 26.24 33.86 -11.01
CA THR A 309 25.56 33.48 -9.76
C THR A 309 24.11 33.98 -9.75
N ASN A 310 23.86 35.21 -10.20
CA ASN A 310 22.51 35.76 -10.28
C ASN A 310 21.63 35.00 -11.29
N LYS A 311 22.22 34.57 -12.42
CA LYS A 311 21.53 33.73 -13.40
C LYS A 311 21.17 32.36 -12.83
N ALA A 312 22.08 31.73 -12.09
CA ALA A 312 21.83 30.46 -11.41
C ALA A 312 20.75 30.60 -10.32
N SER A 313 20.76 31.70 -9.55
CA SER A 313 19.74 32.06 -8.58
C SER A 313 18.35 32.19 -9.23
N SER A 314 18.25 32.95 -10.32
CA SER A 314 16.99 33.13 -11.07
C SER A 314 16.45 31.80 -11.64
N SER A 315 17.33 30.93 -12.14
CA SER A 315 16.95 29.60 -12.61
C SER A 315 16.45 28.71 -11.47
N THR A 316 17.01 28.85 -10.27
CA THR A 316 16.57 28.11 -9.08
C THR A 316 15.18 28.55 -8.67
N LEU A 317 14.90 29.86 -8.66
CA LEU A 317 13.56 30.40 -8.38
C LEU A 317 12.50 29.86 -9.36
N SER A 318 12.79 29.88 -10.67
CA SER A 318 11.88 29.33 -11.68
C SER A 318 11.61 27.83 -11.48
N THR A 319 12.62 27.07 -11.02
CA THR A 319 12.46 25.64 -10.70
C THR A 319 11.54 25.44 -9.49
N ILE A 320 11.65 26.30 -8.47
CA ILE A 320 10.76 26.27 -7.30
C ILE A 320 9.32 26.59 -7.68
N GLU A 321 9.07 27.62 -8.50
CA GLU A 321 7.72 27.93 -9.00
C GLU A 321 7.09 26.76 -9.74
N GLN A 322 7.88 26.08 -10.58
CA GLN A 322 7.43 24.87 -11.28
C GLN A 322 7.14 23.72 -10.32
N GLN A 323 7.96 23.56 -9.27
CA GLN A 323 7.78 22.54 -8.25
C GLN A 323 6.49 22.80 -7.44
N GLU A 324 6.19 24.04 -7.07
CA GLU A 324 4.95 24.41 -6.37
C GLU A 324 3.70 24.09 -7.22
N ALA A 325 3.73 24.39 -8.52
CA ALA A 325 2.65 24.03 -9.44
C ALA A 325 2.46 22.49 -9.53
N GLY A 326 3.57 21.75 -9.53
CA GLY A 326 3.56 20.28 -9.48
C GLY A 326 2.93 19.76 -8.18
N LEU A 327 3.32 20.31 -7.02
CA LEU A 327 2.76 19.94 -5.71
C LEU A 327 1.26 20.17 -5.64
N LYS A 328 0.76 21.29 -6.18
CA LYS A 328 -0.69 21.54 -6.27
C LYS A 328 -1.43 20.46 -7.06
N THR A 329 -0.88 20.05 -8.19
CA THR A 329 -1.46 18.98 -9.02
C THR A 329 -1.48 17.64 -8.29
N ILE A 330 -0.43 17.34 -7.51
CA ILE A 330 -0.37 16.14 -6.69
C ILE A 330 -1.43 16.19 -5.58
N LEU A 331 -1.60 17.33 -4.90
CA LEU A 331 -2.64 17.50 -3.87
C LEU A 331 -4.04 17.24 -4.42
N GLU A 332 -4.38 17.83 -5.57
CA GLU A 332 -5.66 17.58 -6.25
C GLU A 332 -5.84 16.10 -6.62
N SER A 333 -4.74 15.41 -6.95
CA SER A 333 -4.77 13.97 -7.26
C SER A 333 -5.00 13.13 -6.02
N ILE A 334 -4.37 13.48 -4.90
CA ILE A 334 -4.57 12.81 -3.60
C ILE A 334 -6.01 12.95 -3.14
N GLU A 335 -6.61 14.14 -3.26
CA GLU A 335 -8.01 14.36 -2.89
C GLU A 335 -8.95 13.45 -3.70
N ARG A 336 -8.70 13.30 -5.01
CA ARG A 336 -9.45 12.35 -5.84
C ARG A 336 -9.28 10.90 -5.38
N ILE A 337 -8.05 10.48 -5.06
CA ILE A 337 -7.78 9.11 -4.58
C ILE A 337 -8.44 8.88 -3.20
N ALA A 338 -8.43 9.87 -2.31
CA ALA A 338 -9.08 9.80 -1.01
C ALA A 338 -10.59 9.58 -1.16
N ASN A 339 -11.25 10.38 -2.02
CA ASN A 339 -12.67 10.22 -2.32
C ASN A 339 -13.00 8.85 -2.94
N MET A 340 -12.14 8.35 -3.85
CA MET A 340 -12.31 7.00 -4.41
C MET A 340 -12.15 5.92 -3.34
N THR A 341 -11.20 6.09 -2.42
CA THR A 341 -10.95 5.14 -1.32
C THR A 341 -12.14 5.10 -0.36
N GLU A 342 -12.76 6.24 -0.07
CA GLU A 342 -13.99 6.31 0.72
C GLU A 342 -15.15 5.59 0.02
N LEU A 343 -15.32 5.79 -1.29
CA LEU A 343 -16.32 5.06 -2.08
C LEU A 343 -16.10 3.55 -2.04
N LEU A 344 -14.85 3.09 -2.20
CA LEU A 344 -14.51 1.67 -2.10
C LEU A 344 -14.83 1.11 -0.72
N ASN A 345 -14.53 1.87 0.34
CA ASN A 345 -14.84 1.46 1.70
C ASN A 345 -16.35 1.36 1.93
N ASN A 346 -17.14 2.29 1.39
CA ASN A 346 -18.61 2.26 1.46
C ASN A 346 -19.18 1.03 0.73
N LEU A 347 -18.72 0.74 -0.49
CA LEU A 347 -19.09 -0.49 -1.21
C LEU A 347 -18.70 -1.77 -0.46
N ALA A 348 -17.60 -1.72 0.30
CA ALA A 348 -17.15 -2.81 1.15
C ALA A 348 -17.81 -2.83 2.53
N SER A 349 -18.60 -1.82 2.93
CA SER A 349 -19.24 -1.74 4.25
C SER A 349 -20.75 -1.93 4.21
N ASP A 350 -21.38 -1.88 3.03
CA ASP A 350 -22.80 -2.18 2.87
C ASP A 350 -23.13 -3.58 3.46
N LYS A 351 -24.08 -3.54 4.40
CA LYS A 351 -24.70 -4.68 5.09
C LYS A 351 -26.02 -5.01 4.43
#